data_AF-A0A0B5DDD0-F1
#
_entry.id   AF-A0A0B5DDD0-F1
#
_cell.length_a   1.000
_cell.length_b   1.000
_cell.length_c   1.000
_cell.angle_alpha   90.00
_cell.angle_beta   90.00
_cell.angle_gamma   90.00
#
_symmetry.space_group_name_H-M   'P 1'
#
loop_
_entity.id
_entity.type
_entity.pdbx_description
1 polymer ?
#
loop_
_entity_poly.entity_id
_entity_poly.type
_entity_poly.pdbx_seq_one_letter_code
_entity_poly.pdbx_strand_id
1 'polypeptide(L)'
;MLIPEWLAAEIAAGRTDLQQLLESTPFDRAAVRTVAGSGDFQIVDGHVRFASVPSPGTWFPQREPTLLTSWSMPLEVTEELLADAPVPVPLAVGSLVQVYRHGHRSFSSRLGPQGLVMDDAEIRLGSIARFLRDLGVGVGDTVHLHFNTNGRFDVSL
;
A
#
# COMPACT_ATOMS: atom_id res chain seq x y z
N MET A 1 3.39 14.69 -0.48
CA MET A 1 2.12 14.63 -1.22
C MET A 1 2.07 13.32 -1.97
N LEU A 2 1.03 12.53 -1.74
CA LEU A 2 0.78 11.23 -2.37
C LEU A 2 -0.12 11.37 -3.60
N ILE A 3 -0.11 10.37 -4.50
CA ILE A 3 -1.01 10.33 -5.66
C ILE A 3 -2.50 10.49 -5.31
N PRO A 4 -3.07 9.77 -4.33
CA PRO A 4 -4.50 9.94 -3.98
C PRO A 4 -4.82 11.34 -3.45
N GLU A 5 -3.89 11.99 -2.73
CA GLU A 5 -4.06 13.37 -2.26
C GLU A 5 -4.11 14.37 -3.42
N TRP A 6 -3.21 14.18 -4.38
CA TRP A 6 -3.18 15.01 -5.58
C TRP A 6 -4.44 14.80 -6.43
N LEU A 7 -4.85 13.56 -6.72
CA LEU A 7 -6.09 13.27 -7.45
C LEU A 7 -7.32 13.88 -6.77
N ALA A 8 -7.42 13.79 -5.44
CA ALA A 8 -8.49 14.42 -4.68
C ALA A 8 -8.51 15.94 -4.85
N ALA A 9 -7.35 16.59 -4.83
CA ALA A 9 -7.22 18.04 -5.03
C ALA A 9 -7.62 18.47 -6.45
N GLU A 10 -7.22 17.68 -7.46
CA GLU A 10 -7.59 17.93 -8.86
C GLU A 10 -9.10 17.82 -9.09
N ILE A 11 -9.73 16.76 -8.55
CA ILE A 11 -11.19 16.56 -8.61
C ILE A 11 -11.91 17.71 -7.90
N ALA A 12 -11.44 18.12 -6.72
CA ALA A 12 -12.02 19.24 -5.98
C ALA A 12 -11.92 20.57 -6.74
N ALA A 13 -10.91 20.71 -7.60
CA ALA A 13 -10.73 21.86 -8.49
C ALA A 13 -11.46 21.70 -9.85
N GLY A 14 -12.31 20.67 -10.00
CA GLY A 14 -13.09 20.41 -11.20
C GLY A 14 -12.33 19.75 -12.36
N ARG A 15 -11.07 19.35 -12.15
CA ARG A 15 -10.26 18.65 -13.16
C ARG A 15 -10.45 17.15 -12.99
N THR A 16 -11.25 16.57 -13.87
CA THR A 16 -11.66 15.16 -13.78
C THR A 16 -11.32 14.36 -15.02
N ASP A 17 -11.07 14.98 -16.18
CA ASP A 17 -10.67 14.28 -17.39
C ASP A 17 -9.34 13.52 -17.18
N LEU A 18 -9.36 12.20 -17.36
CA LEU A 18 -8.20 11.35 -17.08
C LEU A 18 -7.01 11.71 -17.98
N GLN A 19 -7.24 12.05 -19.24
CA GLN A 19 -6.15 12.37 -20.15
C GLN A 19 -5.44 13.64 -19.70
N GLN A 20 -6.20 14.70 -19.40
CA GLN A 20 -5.68 15.95 -18.87
C GLN A 20 -4.89 15.72 -17.57
N LEU A 21 -5.44 14.93 -16.64
CA LEU A 21 -4.76 14.59 -15.39
C LEU A 21 -3.40 13.90 -15.64
N LEU A 22 -3.33 12.95 -16.57
CA LEU A 22 -2.10 12.24 -16.90
C LEU A 22 -1.08 13.11 -17.64
N GLU A 23 -1.52 14.15 -18.33
CA GLU A 23 -0.65 15.11 -19.00
C GLU A 23 -0.05 16.13 -18.02
N SER A 24 -0.81 16.53 -16.99
CA SER A 24 -0.39 17.53 -15.99
C SER A 24 0.20 16.97 -14.70
N THR A 25 0.17 15.65 -14.50
CA THR A 25 0.58 15.04 -13.23
C THR A 25 2.09 15.19 -12.94
N PRO A 26 2.48 15.44 -11.68
CA PRO A 26 3.89 15.39 -11.26
C PRO A 26 4.39 13.96 -10.98
N PHE A 27 3.53 12.94 -11.11
CA PHE A 27 3.85 11.54 -10.78
C PHE A 27 4.02 10.69 -12.04
N ASP A 28 4.46 9.44 -11.85
CA ASP A 28 4.43 8.46 -12.93
C ASP A 28 2.97 8.24 -13.43
N ARG A 29 2.80 8.23 -14.75
CA ARG A 29 1.47 8.14 -15.39
C ARG A 29 0.80 6.79 -15.15
N ALA A 30 1.56 5.70 -15.12
CA ALA A 30 1.00 4.37 -14.87
C ALA A 30 0.56 4.23 -13.40
N ALA A 31 1.33 4.81 -12.48
CA ALA A 31 0.95 4.91 -11.07
C ALA A 31 -0.34 5.72 -10.88
N VAL A 32 -0.44 6.89 -11.52
CA VAL A 32 -1.67 7.71 -11.47
C VAL A 32 -2.87 6.95 -12.03
N ARG A 33 -2.71 6.29 -13.18
CA ARG A 33 -3.80 5.48 -13.76
C ARG A 33 -4.21 4.34 -12.85
N THR A 34 -3.27 3.71 -12.15
CA THR A 34 -3.56 2.66 -11.16
C THR A 34 -4.44 3.20 -10.04
N VAL A 35 -4.03 4.32 -9.42
CA VAL A 35 -4.78 4.92 -8.30
C VAL A 35 -6.12 5.48 -8.76
N ALA A 36 -6.19 6.13 -9.93
CA ALA A 36 -7.42 6.68 -10.48
C ALA A 36 -8.48 5.61 -10.79
N GLY A 37 -8.05 4.38 -11.10
CA GLY A 37 -8.91 3.28 -11.50
C GLY A 37 -9.33 2.34 -10.36
N SER A 38 -8.91 2.58 -9.11
CA SER A 38 -9.20 1.67 -8.00
C SER A 38 -9.25 2.37 -6.64
N GLY A 39 -9.67 1.61 -5.64
CA GLY A 39 -9.75 2.08 -4.26
C GLY A 39 -10.72 3.23 -4.12
N ASP A 40 -10.25 4.39 -3.65
CA ASP A 40 -11.08 5.58 -3.47
C ASP A 40 -11.57 6.23 -4.76
N PHE A 41 -11.08 5.79 -5.92
CA PHE A 41 -11.39 6.39 -7.21
C PHE A 41 -11.94 5.35 -8.18
N GLN A 42 -12.61 5.87 -9.21
CA GLN A 42 -13.08 5.12 -10.34
C GLN A 42 -13.01 6.00 -11.59
N ILE A 43 -12.79 5.36 -12.74
CA ILE A 43 -12.84 6.01 -14.04
C ILE A 43 -14.18 5.69 -14.69
N VAL A 44 -14.96 6.73 -15.02
CA VAL A 44 -16.26 6.61 -15.70
C VAL A 44 -16.28 7.58 -16.86
N ASP A 45 -16.56 7.07 -18.07
CA ASP A 45 -16.60 7.86 -19.30
C ASP A 45 -15.36 8.75 -19.49
N GLY A 46 -14.18 8.19 -19.21
CA GLY A 46 -12.90 8.90 -19.31
C GLY A 46 -12.60 9.89 -18.17
N HIS A 47 -13.49 10.03 -17.19
CA HIS A 47 -13.33 10.98 -16.08
C HIS A 47 -13.09 10.23 -14.76
N VAL A 48 -12.15 10.74 -13.97
CA VAL A 48 -11.85 10.28 -12.62
C VAL A 48 -12.82 10.93 -11.65
N ARG A 49 -13.42 10.11 -10.78
CA ARG A 49 -14.27 10.56 -9.67
C ARG A 49 -14.02 9.70 -8.45
N PHE A 50 -14.49 10.15 -7.29
CA PHE A 50 -14.51 9.29 -6.10
C PHE A 50 -15.42 8.07 -6.32
N ALA A 51 -14.96 6.92 -5.83
CA ALA A 51 -15.77 5.73 -5.67
C ALA A 51 -16.80 5.98 -4.55
N SER A 52 -18.05 5.55 -4.76
CA SER A 52 -19.07 5.61 -3.70
C SER A 52 -18.74 4.68 -2.54
N VAL A 53 -18.13 3.54 -2.84
CA VAL A 53 -17.56 2.58 -1.89
C VAL A 53 -16.16 2.23 -2.38
N PRO A 54 -15.10 2.55 -1.62
CA PRO A 54 -13.75 2.19 -2.03
C PRO A 54 -13.56 0.68 -2.18
N SER A 55 -12.95 0.24 -3.27
CA SER A 55 -12.69 -1.19 -3.53
C SER A 55 -11.40 -1.38 -4.34
N PRO A 56 -10.48 -2.29 -3.94
CA PRO A 56 -10.58 -3.23 -2.82
C PRO A 56 -10.27 -2.63 -1.43
N GLY A 57 -9.87 -1.35 -1.36
CA GLY A 57 -9.53 -0.66 -0.11
C GLY A 57 -9.27 0.82 -0.35
N THR A 58 -8.61 1.50 0.58
CA THR A 58 -8.24 2.92 0.41
C THR A 58 -6.77 3.07 0.05
N TRP A 59 -6.47 3.99 -0.86
CA TRP A 59 -5.12 4.47 -1.16
C TRP A 59 -4.63 5.52 -0.16
N PHE A 60 -5.50 6.08 0.69
CA PHE A 60 -5.12 7.07 1.69
C PHE A 60 -4.62 6.42 2.97
N PRO A 61 -3.33 6.51 3.32
CA PRO A 61 -2.80 5.91 4.55
C PRO A 61 -3.53 6.33 5.82
N GLN A 62 -3.95 7.60 5.89
CA GLN A 62 -4.69 8.18 7.01
C GLN A 62 -6.14 7.68 7.14
N ARG A 63 -6.67 6.97 6.14
CA ARG A 63 -8.03 6.39 6.16
C ARG A 63 -8.01 4.87 6.34
N GLU A 64 -6.84 4.25 6.30
CA GLU A 64 -6.70 2.80 6.42
C GLU A 64 -6.74 2.40 7.90
N PRO A 65 -7.80 1.73 8.38
CA PRO A 65 -7.96 1.41 9.80
C PRO A 65 -6.89 0.46 10.34
N THR A 66 -6.30 -0.38 9.47
CA THR A 66 -5.23 -1.30 9.87
C THR A 66 -3.86 -0.62 9.97
N LEU A 67 -3.72 0.63 9.51
CA LEU A 67 -2.46 1.35 9.54
C LEU A 67 -2.47 2.39 10.67
N LEU A 68 -1.77 2.07 11.75
CA LEU A 68 -1.65 2.92 12.94
C LEU A 68 -0.66 4.08 12.71
N THR A 69 -0.49 4.91 13.74
CA THR A 69 0.51 5.98 13.75
C THR A 69 1.89 5.45 13.41
N SER A 70 2.70 6.30 12.76
CA SER A 70 4.03 5.94 12.25
C SER A 70 4.04 4.81 11.22
N TRP A 71 2.91 4.53 10.57
CA TRP A 71 2.77 3.52 9.51
C TRP A 71 3.06 2.09 9.98
N SER A 72 2.63 1.80 11.21
CA SER A 72 2.66 0.48 11.82
C SER A 72 1.37 -0.28 11.50
N MET A 73 1.47 -1.52 11.03
CA MET A 73 0.33 -2.41 10.83
C MET A 73 0.39 -3.59 11.81
N PRO A 74 -0.54 -3.73 12.77
CA PRO A 74 -0.61 -4.91 13.62
C PRO A 74 -1.02 -6.12 12.79
N LEU A 75 -0.40 -7.26 13.08
CA LEU A 75 -0.63 -8.53 12.41
C LEU A 75 -0.60 -9.64 13.46
N GLU A 76 -1.69 -10.40 13.53
CA GLU A 76 -1.72 -11.63 14.31
C GLU A 76 -0.91 -12.71 13.59
N VAL A 77 -0.05 -13.40 14.35
CA VAL A 77 0.78 -14.48 13.83
C VAL A 77 -0.08 -15.72 13.63
N THR A 78 -0.06 -16.27 12.42
CA THR A 78 -0.75 -17.51 12.05
C THR A 78 0.25 -18.63 11.72
N GLU A 79 -0.24 -19.87 11.62
CA GLU A 79 0.58 -21.01 11.21
C GLU A 79 1.17 -20.80 9.80
N GLU A 80 0.39 -20.24 8.88
CA GLU A 80 0.83 -19.96 7.50
C GLU A 80 1.98 -18.95 7.47
N LEU A 81 1.92 -17.91 8.31
CA LEU A 81 2.99 -16.91 8.39
C LEU A 81 4.30 -17.50 8.93
N LEU A 82 4.21 -18.45 9.87
CA LEU A 82 5.37 -19.22 10.33
C LEU A 82 5.89 -20.19 9.26
N ALA A 83 5.01 -20.65 8.36
CA ALA A 83 5.30 -21.51 7.21
C ALA A 83 5.58 -20.72 5.91
N ASP A 84 6.17 -19.53 6.02
CA ASP A 84 6.64 -18.68 4.91
C ASP A 84 5.55 -18.14 3.95
N ALA A 85 4.29 -18.04 4.40
CA ALA A 85 3.27 -17.37 3.61
C ALA A 85 3.57 -15.87 3.40
N PRO A 86 3.24 -15.31 2.21
CA PRO A 86 3.30 -13.86 2.01
C PRO A 86 2.22 -13.16 2.84
N VAL A 87 2.51 -11.93 3.26
CA VAL A 87 1.58 -11.11 4.05
C VAL A 87 0.78 -10.21 3.10
N PRO A 88 -0.56 -10.30 3.06
CA PRO A 88 -1.36 -9.29 2.37
C PRO A 88 -1.24 -7.94 3.09
N VAL A 89 -1.08 -6.85 2.34
CA VAL A 89 -1.03 -5.49 2.90
C VAL A 89 -2.02 -4.58 2.18
N PRO A 90 -2.58 -3.56 2.85
CA PRO A 90 -3.58 -2.68 2.24
C PRO A 90 -2.97 -1.76 1.17
N LEU A 91 -3.82 -1.28 0.25
CA LEU A 91 -3.43 -0.33 -0.82
C LEU A 91 -2.73 0.92 -0.29
N ALA A 92 -3.16 1.39 0.89
CA ALA A 92 -2.54 2.48 1.63
C ALA A 92 -1.02 2.31 1.80
N VAL A 93 -0.53 1.10 2.08
CA VAL A 93 0.92 0.83 2.18
C VAL A 93 1.58 1.01 0.82
N GLY A 94 0.95 0.55 -0.26
CA GLY A 94 1.41 0.79 -1.63
C GLY A 94 1.53 2.27 -1.96
N SER A 95 0.51 3.07 -1.62
CA SER A 95 0.55 4.53 -1.77
C SER A 95 1.71 5.16 -1.00
N LEU A 96 1.88 4.77 0.26
CA LEU A 96 2.92 5.28 1.17
C LEU A 96 4.33 5.02 0.63
N VAL A 97 4.54 3.83 0.07
CA VAL A 97 5.85 3.35 -0.39
C VAL A 97 5.97 3.32 -1.91
N GLN A 98 5.07 4.00 -2.62
CA GLN A 98 5.07 4.16 -4.08
C GLN A 98 5.15 2.84 -4.86
N VAL A 99 4.40 1.82 -4.41
CA VAL A 99 4.20 0.56 -5.12
C VAL A 99 2.78 0.53 -5.69
N TYR A 100 2.71 0.43 -7.01
CA TYR A 100 1.48 0.44 -7.81
C TYR A 100 1.46 -0.80 -8.71
N ARG A 101 0.47 -0.93 -9.61
CA ARG A 101 0.25 -2.14 -10.43
C ARG A 101 1.54 -2.64 -11.10
N HIS A 102 1.84 -3.92 -10.93
CA HIS A 102 3.06 -4.59 -11.39
C HIS A 102 4.38 -4.00 -10.86
N GLY A 103 4.30 -3.10 -9.90
CA GLY A 103 5.43 -2.49 -9.23
C GLY A 103 5.98 -3.39 -8.13
N HIS A 104 7.26 -3.21 -7.85
CA HIS A 104 7.93 -3.86 -6.73
C HIS A 104 8.83 -2.87 -6.01
N ARG A 105 9.02 -3.08 -4.71
CA ARG A 105 9.98 -2.34 -3.90
C ARG A 105 10.70 -3.29 -2.96
N SER A 106 12.00 -3.07 -2.82
CA SER A 106 12.81 -3.73 -1.81
C SER A 106 13.12 -2.75 -0.69
N PHE A 107 12.87 -3.16 0.54
CA PHE A 107 13.21 -2.43 1.76
C PHE A 107 14.50 -2.99 2.37
N SER A 108 15.30 -2.11 2.97
CA SER A 108 16.37 -2.53 3.86
C SER A 108 15.79 -2.93 5.22
N SER A 109 16.23 -4.07 5.76
CA SER A 109 15.87 -4.51 7.11
C SER A 109 17.07 -5.14 7.82
N ARG A 110 16.96 -5.31 9.14
CA ARG A 110 18.00 -5.95 9.97
C ARG A 110 18.26 -7.42 9.63
N LEU A 111 17.29 -8.13 9.04
CA LEU A 111 17.39 -9.54 8.64
C LEU A 111 17.47 -9.70 7.10
N GLY A 112 18.04 -8.72 6.42
CA GLY A 112 18.17 -8.70 4.96
C GLY A 112 16.98 -8.09 4.21
N PRO A 113 17.07 -7.92 2.88
CA PRO A 113 16.06 -7.18 2.13
C PRO A 113 14.64 -7.75 2.28
N GLN A 114 13.65 -6.87 2.37
CA GLN A 114 12.23 -7.26 2.41
C GLN A 114 11.53 -6.78 1.13
N GLY A 115 10.93 -7.70 0.37
CA GLY A 115 10.23 -7.38 -0.86
C GLY A 115 8.76 -7.09 -0.63
N LEU A 116 8.25 -6.07 -1.34
CA LEU A 116 6.82 -5.78 -1.49
C LEU A 116 6.51 -5.70 -2.98
N VAL A 117 5.43 -6.34 -3.40
CA VAL A 117 4.96 -6.35 -4.78
C VAL A 117 3.48 -6.04 -4.82
N MET A 118 3.05 -5.38 -5.88
CA MET A 118 1.64 -5.32 -6.23
C MET A 118 1.43 -6.04 -7.55
N ASP A 119 0.45 -6.94 -7.59
CA ASP A 119 0.01 -7.57 -8.83
C ASP A 119 -0.97 -6.65 -9.58
N ASP A 120 -2.08 -7.18 -10.07
CA ASP A 120 -3.14 -6.40 -10.71
C ASP A 120 -3.96 -5.56 -9.72
N ALA A 121 -4.18 -6.07 -8.51
CA ALA A 121 -5.11 -5.48 -7.54
C ALA A 121 -4.66 -5.59 -6.08
N GLU A 122 -3.83 -6.59 -5.74
CA GLU A 122 -3.42 -6.88 -4.37
C GLU A 122 -1.96 -6.53 -4.15
N ILE A 123 -1.65 -6.14 -2.91
CA ILE A 123 -0.28 -5.87 -2.48
C ILE A 123 0.13 -6.95 -1.50
N ARG A 124 1.30 -7.54 -1.74
CA ARG A 124 1.86 -8.62 -0.95
C ARG A 124 3.27 -8.29 -0.53
N LEU A 125 3.52 -8.43 0.77
CA LEU A 125 4.85 -8.45 1.36
C LEU A 125 5.34 -9.90 1.32
N GLY A 126 6.61 -10.10 0.95
CA GLY A 126 7.23 -11.43 1.07
C GLY A 126 7.23 -11.95 2.51
N SER A 127 7.52 -13.24 2.71
CA SER A 127 7.53 -13.87 4.03
C SER A 127 8.26 -13.04 5.09
N ILE A 128 7.64 -12.95 6.27
CA ILE A 128 8.23 -12.37 7.47
C ILE A 128 8.68 -13.43 8.49
N ALA A 129 8.62 -14.73 8.15
CA ALA A 129 8.91 -15.83 9.09
C ALA A 129 10.29 -15.71 9.76
N ARG A 130 11.27 -15.12 9.07
CA ARG A 130 12.59 -14.85 9.65
C ARG A 130 12.56 -13.84 10.81
N PHE A 131 11.69 -12.84 10.74
CA PHE A 131 11.48 -11.89 11.84
C PHE A 131 10.71 -12.52 12.98
N LEU A 132 9.67 -13.31 12.67
CA LEU A 132 8.87 -14.00 13.68
C LEU A 132 9.74 -14.96 14.51
N ARG A 133 10.60 -15.74 13.86
CA ARG A 133 11.57 -16.62 14.54
C ARG A 133 12.58 -15.87 15.38
N ASP A 134 13.07 -14.74 14.89
CA ASP A 134 14.02 -13.91 15.62
C ASP A 134 13.40 -13.24 16.86
N LEU A 135 12.12 -12.86 16.77
CA LEU A 135 11.35 -12.34 17.91
C LEU A 135 10.90 -13.43 18.89
N GLY A 136 10.94 -14.70 18.49
CA GLY A 136 10.50 -15.82 19.32
C GLY A 136 8.98 -15.89 19.55
N VAL A 137 8.19 -15.33 18.63
CA VAL A 137 6.71 -15.29 18.72
C VAL A 137 6.06 -16.55 18.14
N GLY A 138 4.88 -16.89 18.67
CA GLY A 138 4.05 -18.03 18.27
C GLY A 138 2.69 -17.60 17.70
N VAL A 139 1.89 -18.60 17.32
CA VAL A 139 0.53 -18.39 16.81
C VAL A 139 -0.33 -17.67 17.85
N GLY A 140 -1.07 -16.65 17.41
CA GLY A 140 -1.92 -15.80 18.25
C GLY A 140 -1.21 -14.60 18.87
N ASP A 141 0.12 -14.53 18.82
CA ASP A 141 0.84 -13.30 19.18
C ASP A 141 0.55 -12.20 18.16
N THR A 142 0.59 -10.94 18.60
CA THR A 142 0.50 -9.78 17.70
C THR A 142 1.88 -9.18 17.50
N VAL A 143 2.26 -8.96 16.24
CA VAL A 143 3.44 -8.20 15.86
C VAL A 143 3.05 -6.95 15.09
N HIS A 144 3.94 -5.97 15.05
CA HIS A 144 3.77 -4.72 14.32
C HIS A 144 4.73 -4.68 13.13
N LEU A 145 4.18 -4.51 11.92
CA LEU A 145 4.94 -4.32 10.69
C LEU A 145 5.16 -2.82 10.46
N HIS A 146 6.41 -2.38 10.37
CA HIS A 146 6.76 -0.96 10.25
C HIS A 146 7.21 -0.62 8.82
N PHE A 147 6.44 0.22 8.13
CA PHE A 147 6.76 0.68 6.78
C PHE A 147 7.31 2.12 6.80
N ASN A 148 8.60 2.30 6.55
CA ASN A 148 9.19 3.63 6.50
C ASN A 148 9.32 4.14 5.05
N THR A 149 8.92 5.40 4.83
CA THR A 149 9.05 6.09 3.54
C THR A 149 10.50 6.21 3.07
N ASN A 150 11.47 6.15 3.99
CA ASN A 150 12.91 6.11 3.69
C ASN A 150 13.41 4.77 3.14
N GLY A 151 12.53 3.78 2.92
CA GLY A 151 12.90 2.48 2.37
C GLY A 151 13.38 1.46 3.41
N ARG A 152 13.08 1.68 4.70
CA ARG A 152 13.31 0.69 5.76
C ARG A 152 12.04 -0.08 6.11
N PHE A 153 12.23 -1.32 6.51
CA PHE A 153 11.21 -2.22 7.05
C PHE A 153 11.72 -2.88 8.32
N ASP A 154 10.85 -3.08 9.31
CA ASP A 154 11.14 -3.88 10.49
C ASP A 154 9.86 -4.50 11.07
N VAL A 155 10.04 -5.46 11.98
CA VAL A 155 8.95 -6.12 12.73
C VAL A 155 9.28 -6.06 14.22
N SER A 156 8.32 -5.63 15.02
CA SER A 156 8.41 -5.62 16.49
C SER A 156 7.22 -6.31 17.14
N LEU A 157 7.31 -6.54 18.46
CA LEU A 157 6.14 -6.73 19.30
C LEU A 157 5.32 -5.44 19.43
#